data_AF-A0A1J7BR58-F1
#
_entry.id   AF-A0A1J7BR58-F1
#
_cell.length_a   1.000
_cell.length_b   1.000
_cell.length_c   1.000
_cell.angle_alpha   90.00
_cell.angle_beta   90.00
_cell.angle_gamma   90.00
#
_symmetry.space_group_name_H-M   'P 1'
#
loop_
_entity.id
_entity.type
_entity.pdbx_description
1 polymer ?
#
loop_
_entity_poly.entity_id
_entity_poly.type
_entity_poly.pdbx_seq_one_letter_code
_entity_poly.pdbx_strand_id
1 'polypeptide(L)' 'MSLPDELYNVKFAEYFESMRKMYLIDDRFKNICDDYCNSVANAEIYRKKFEKNFRHQLECENLSKELEEEILFYIVRNSE' A
#
# COMPACT_ATOMS: atom_id res chain seq x y z
N MET A 1 -1.08 -17.11 -23.38
CA MET A 1 -0.62 -16.19 -22.32
C MET A 1 -0.73 -14.77 -22.86
N SER A 2 -1.42 -13.88 -22.14
CA SER A 2 -1.55 -12.46 -22.49
C SER A 2 -0.59 -11.60 -21.66
N LEU A 3 -0.30 -10.39 -22.13
CA LEU A 3 0.47 -9.40 -21.36
C LEU A 3 -0.32 -9.03 -20.09
N PRO A 4 0.30 -9.07 -18.89
CA PRO A 4 -0.34 -8.70 -17.62
C PRO A 4 -0.98 -7.31 -17.63
N ASP A 5 -2.09 -7.16 -16.92
CA ASP A 5 -2.85 -5.90 -16.93
C ASP A 5 -2.11 -4.77 -16.20
N GLU A 6 -1.27 -5.11 -15.23
CA GLU A 6 -0.42 -4.19 -14.47
C GLU A 6 0.59 -3.45 -15.38
N LEU A 7 0.87 -4.00 -16.56
CA LEU A 7 1.72 -3.38 -17.59
C LEU A 7 0.98 -2.37 -18.45
N TYR A 8 -0.36 -2.23 -18.35
CA TYR A 8 -1.12 -1.17 -19.00
C TYR A 8 -0.90 0.20 -18.32
N ASN A 9 0.36 0.62 -18.29
CA ASN A 9 0.80 1.93 -17.84
C ASN A 9 0.83 2.90 -19.03
N VAL A 10 0.38 4.15 -18.83
CA VAL A 10 0.39 5.19 -19.87
C VAL A 10 1.77 5.39 -20.49
N LYS A 11 2.84 5.20 -19.71
CA LYS A 11 4.23 5.28 -20.20
C LYS A 11 4.57 4.25 -21.29
N PHE A 12 3.81 3.16 -21.35
CA PHE A 12 4.02 2.05 -22.27
C PHE A 12 2.98 2.00 -23.40
N ALA A 13 2.04 2.95 -23.45
CA ALA A 13 0.88 2.89 -24.33
C ALA A 13 1.24 2.72 -25.82
N GLU A 14 2.26 3.44 -26.29
CA GLU A 14 2.74 3.36 -27.67
C GLU A 14 3.53 2.08 -27.97
N TYR A 15 3.92 1.32 -26.94
CA TYR A 15 4.79 0.15 -27.05
C TYR A 15 4.08 -1.18 -26.79
N PHE A 16 2.78 -1.20 -26.48
CA PHE A 16 2.08 -2.42 -26.09
C PHE A 16 2.16 -3.57 -27.10
N GLU A 17 2.12 -3.27 -28.40
CA GLU A 17 2.24 -4.32 -29.41
C GLU A 17 3.63 -4.97 -29.39
N SER A 18 4.68 -4.16 -29.29
CA SER A 18 6.07 -4.62 -29.16
C SER A 18 6.28 -5.38 -27.86
N MET A 19 5.73 -4.89 -26.75
CA MET A 19 5.80 -5.56 -25.45
C MET A 19 5.10 -6.91 -25.48
N ARG A 20 3.92 -7.03 -26.10
CA ARG A 20 3.23 -8.32 -26.26
C ARG A 20 4.09 -9.34 -27.00
N LYS A 21 4.77 -8.91 -28.08
CA LYS A 21 5.66 -9.79 -28.84
C LYS A 21 6.86 -10.21 -27.99
N MET A 22 7.57 -9.24 -27.40
CA MET A 22 8.75 -9.50 -26.57
C MET A 22 8.45 -10.38 -25.36
N TYR A 23 7.33 -10.16 -24.69
CA TYR A 23 6.91 -10.95 -23.52
C TYR A 23 6.69 -12.44 -23.85
N LEU A 24 6.38 -12.77 -25.10
CA LEU A 24 6.16 -14.15 -25.54
C LEU A 24 7.42 -14.87 -26.00
N ILE A 25 8.45 -14.13 -26.42
CA ILE A 25 9.63 -14.71 -27.10
C ILE A 25 10.96 -14.47 -26.37
N ASP A 26 11.01 -13.49 -25.47
CA ASP A 26 12.21 -13.11 -24.73
C ASP A 26 11.98 -13.34 -23.22
N ASP A 27 12.57 -14.41 -22.70
CA ASP A 27 12.48 -14.79 -21.29
C ASP A 27 13.05 -13.72 -20.35
N ARG A 28 14.08 -12.99 -20.79
CA ARG A 28 14.66 -11.92 -19.97
C ARG A 28 13.69 -10.76 -19.88
N PHE A 29 13.08 -10.37 -21.01
CA PHE A 29 12.07 -9.32 -21.02
C PHE A 29 10.85 -9.72 -20.18
N LYS A 30 10.40 -10.98 -20.31
CA LYS A 30 9.32 -11.53 -19.49
C LYS A 30 9.63 -11.44 -18.00
N ASN A 31 10.82 -11.85 -17.55
CA ASN A 31 11.20 -11.76 -16.15
C ASN A 31 11.18 -10.31 -15.63
N ILE A 32 11.64 -9.34 -16.44
CA ILE A 32 11.57 -7.91 -16.09
C ILE A 32 10.11 -7.46 -15.90
N CYS A 33 9.22 -7.87 -16.81
CA CYS A 33 7.80 -7.58 -16.72
C CYS A 33 7.16 -8.22 -15.48
N ASP A 34 7.46 -9.48 -15.20
CA ASP A 34 6.94 -10.21 -14.03
C ASP A 34 7.42 -9.57 -12.72
N ASP A 35 8.70 -9.21 -12.63
CA ASP A 35 9.28 -8.51 -11.48
C ASP A 35 8.63 -7.13 -11.27
N TYR A 36 8.38 -6.38 -12.36
CA TYR A 36 7.64 -5.12 -12.30
C TYR A 36 6.23 -5.31 -11.76
N CYS A 37 5.47 -6.27 -12.29
CA CYS A 37 4.10 -6.55 -11.84
C CYS A 37 4.07 -6.94 -10.35
N ASN A 38 4.98 -7.81 -9.94
CA ASN A 38 5.14 -8.20 -8.54
C ASN A 38 5.49 -7.00 -7.64
N SER A 39 6.36 -6.11 -8.10
CA SER A 39 6.71 -4.89 -7.37
C SER A 39 5.50 -3.97 -7.17
N VAL A 40 4.70 -3.75 -8.22
CA VAL A 40 3.46 -2.96 -8.16
C VAL A 40 2.46 -3.57 -7.17
N ALA A 41 2.21 -4.88 -7.27
CA ALA A 41 1.31 -5.58 -6.37
C ALA A 41 1.78 -5.52 -4.90
N ASN A 42 3.08 -5.70 -4.67
CA ASN A 42 3.66 -5.60 -3.33
C ASN A 42 3.55 -4.18 -2.76
N ALA A 43 3.80 -3.15 -3.56
CA ALA A 43 3.64 -1.76 -3.13
C ALA A 43 2.21 -1.47 -2.64
N GLU A 44 1.20 -1.99 -3.35
CA GLU A 44 -0.20 -1.87 -2.96
C GLU A 44 -0.50 -2.59 -1.63
N ILE A 45 0.06 -3.79 -1.43
CA ILE A 45 -0.06 -4.54 -0.17
C ILE A 45 0.57 -3.76 0.99
N TYR A 46 1.76 -3.21 0.80
CA TYR A 46 2.44 -2.43 1.83
C TYR A 46 1.70 -1.13 2.15
N ARG A 47 1.13 -0.45 1.15
CA ARG A 47 0.29 0.73 1.36
C ARG A 47 -0.90 0.41 2.25
N LYS A 48 -1.64 -0.67 1.95
CA LYS A 48 -2.79 -1.09 2.77
C LYS A 48 -2.40 -1.43 4.21
N LYS A 49 -1.24 -2.08 4.41
CA LYS A 49 -0.70 -2.37 5.75
C LYS A 49 -0.36 -1.09 6.50
N PHE A 50 0.28 -0.13 5.83
CA PHE A 50 0.62 1.17 6.39
C PHE A 50 -0.63 1.94 6.82
N GLU A 51 -1.65 2.04 5.95
CA GLU A 51 -2.93 2.71 6.27
C GLU A 51 -3.63 2.08 7.48
N LYS A 52 -3.60 0.74 7.59
CA LYS A 52 -4.15 0.04 8.76
C LYS A 52 -3.41 0.42 10.04
N ASN A 53 -2.08 0.40 10.02
CA ASN A 53 -1.26 0.75 11.18
C ASN A 53 -1.43 2.21 11.58
N PHE A 54 -1.51 3.11 10.60
CA PHE A 54 -1.75 4.53 10.83
C PHE A 54 -3.08 4.78 11.54
N ARG A 55 -4.16 4.10 11.12
CA ARG A 55 -5.45 4.18 11.82
C ARG A 55 -5.36 3.70 13.26
N HIS A 56 -4.70 2.57 13.48
CA HIS A 56 -4.54 2.03 14.84
C HIS A 56 -3.73 2.97 15.74
N GLN A 57 -2.67 3.57 15.21
CA GLN A 57 -1.91 4.59 15.92
C GLN A 57 -2.80 5.77 16.32
N LEU A 58 -3.60 6.29 15.38
CA LEU A 58 -4.51 7.41 15.65
C LEU A 58 -5.57 7.05 16.71
N GLU A 59 -6.12 5.84 16.67
CA GLU A 59 -7.05 5.33 17.69
C GLU A 59 -6.41 5.30 19.08
N CYS A 60 -5.18 4.78 19.19
CA CYS A 60 -4.44 4.76 20.46
C CYS A 60 -4.13 6.16 20.97
N GLU A 61 -3.70 7.07 20.09
CA GLU A 61 -3.42 8.47 20.45
C GLU A 61 -4.68 9.18 20.95
N ASN A 62 -5.83 8.98 20.30
CA ASN A 62 -7.08 9.57 20.75
C ASN A 62 -7.52 9.00 22.10
N LEU A 63 -7.51 7.67 22.25
CA LEU A 63 -7.86 7.03 23.52
C LEU A 63 -6.96 7.51 24.66
N SER A 64 -5.66 7.68 24.41
CA SER A 64 -4.74 8.18 25.44
C SER A 64 -5.13 9.57 25.95
N LYS A 65 -5.55 10.47 25.06
CA LYS A 65 -6.00 11.82 25.43
C LYS A 65 -7.31 11.80 26.21
N GLU A 66 -8.27 10.97 25.79
CA GLU A 66 -9.53 10.78 26.51
C GLU A 66 -9.28 10.26 27.94
N LEU A 67 -8.37 9.29 28.08
CA LEU A 67 -8.00 8.75 29.39
C LEU A 67 -7.25 9.78 30.25
N GLU A 68 -6.38 10.61 29.67
CA GLU A 68 -5.74 11.71 30.39
C GLU A 68 -6.78 12.68 30.95
N GLU A 69 -7.80 13.04 30.18
CA GLU A 69 -8.91 13.87 30.65
C GLU A 69 -9.68 13.19 31.79
N GLU A 70 -10.01 11.89 31.66
CA GLU A 70 -10.68 11.12 32.72
C GLU A 70 -9.86 11.07 34.02
N ILE A 71 -8.54 10.87 33.92
CA ILE A 71 -7.63 10.89 35.06
C ILE A 71 -7.68 12.25 35.76
N LEU A 72 -7.62 13.35 34.99
CA LEU A 72 -7.71 14.70 35.54
C LEU A 72 -9.06 14.93 36.23
N PHE A 73 -10.16 14.52 35.61
CA PHE A 73 -11.49 14.60 36.22
C PHE A 73 -11.58 13.81 37.53
N TYR A 74 -10.99 12.61 37.57
CA TYR A 74 -10.98 11.77 38.75
C TYR A 74 -10.21 12.42 39.90
N ILE A 75 -9.03 12.99 39.61
CA ILE A 75 -8.23 13.71 40.61
C ILE A 75 -9.05 14.86 41.19
N VAL A 76 -9.57 15.75 40.34
CA VAL A 76 -10.33 16.94 40.77
C VAL A 76 -11.51 16.55 41.67
N ARG A 77 -12.26 15.50 41.30
CA ARG A 77 -13.42 15.03 42.07
C ARG A 77 -13.09 14.42 43.44
N ASN A 78 -11.89 13.90 43.63
CA ASN A 78 -11.48 13.23 44.87
C ASN A 78 -10.44 14.03 45.68
N SER A 79 -10.01 15.19 45.17
CA SER A 79 -9.12 16.12 45.84
C SER A 79 -9.84 17.20 46.66
N GLU A 80 -11.18 17.19 46.66
CA GLU A 80 -12.07 17.94 47.56
C GLU A 80 -12.59 17.04 48.69
#